data_AF-A0A5F9C8K9-F1
#
_entry.id   AF-A0A5F9C8K9-F1
#
_cell.length_a   1.000
_cell.length_b   1.000
_cell.length_c   1.000
_cell.angle_alpha   90.00
_cell.angle_beta   90.00
_cell.angle_gamma   90.00
#
_symmetry.space_group_name_H-M   'P 1'
#
loop_
_entity.id
_entity.type
_entity.pdbx_description
1 polymer ?
#
loop_
_entity_poly.entity_id
_entity_poly.type
_entity_poly.pdbx_seq_one_letter_code
_entity_poly.pdbx_strand_id
1 'polypeptide(L)'
;MAALKDQLIHNLLKEEHVPQNKITVVGVGAVGMACAISILMKDLADELALVDVMEDKLKGEMMDLQHGSLFLRTPKIVSGKDYGVTANSKLVIIMAGRKVNIFKFIILNVVKYSPHCKLLVVSNPVDILTYVAWKISGFPKNRVIGSGCNLDSARFHYLMGERLGVHPLSCHGWILGEHGDSSVARTRCGESKKSCSFKVFG
;
A
#
# COMPACT_ATOMS: atom_id res chain seq x y z
N MET A 1 -28.53 7.75 -22.94
CA MET A 1 -28.54 7.56 -21.47
C MET A 1 -28.54 8.86 -20.67
N ALA A 2 -27.78 9.90 -21.06
CA ALA A 2 -27.78 11.18 -20.32
C ALA A 2 -29.18 11.82 -20.19
N ALA A 3 -29.95 11.89 -21.29
CA ALA A 3 -31.30 12.45 -21.27
C ALA A 3 -32.31 11.67 -20.39
N LEU A 4 -32.12 10.36 -20.22
CA LEU A 4 -32.98 9.54 -19.34
C LEU A 4 -32.63 9.75 -17.86
N LYS A 5 -31.35 9.99 -17.56
CA LYS A 5 -30.88 10.29 -16.20
C LYS A 5 -31.59 11.54 -15.66
N ASP A 6 -31.71 12.57 -16.47
CA ASP A 6 -32.35 13.83 -16.07
C ASP A 6 -33.88 13.71 -15.93
N GLN A 7 -34.50 12.72 -16.59
CA GLN A 7 -35.92 12.40 -16.41
C GLN A 7 -36.18 11.59 -15.11
N LEU A 8 -35.24 10.73 -14.72
CA LEU A 8 -35.36 9.86 -13.55
C LEU A 8 -34.82 10.47 -12.26
N ILE A 9 -33.80 11.32 -12.35
CA ILE A 9 -33.05 11.85 -11.20
C ILE A 9 -33.06 13.38 -11.25
N HIS A 10 -33.76 13.98 -10.29
CA HIS A 10 -33.69 15.41 -10.06
C HIS A 10 -32.44 15.75 -9.25
N ASN A 11 -31.42 16.34 -9.88
CA ASN A 11 -30.21 16.79 -9.19
C ASN A 11 -30.51 17.97 -8.28
N LEU A 12 -30.39 17.78 -6.96
CA LEU A 12 -30.57 18.83 -5.96
C LEU A 12 -29.37 19.78 -5.88
N LEU A 13 -28.16 19.25 -6.08
CA LEU A 13 -26.90 19.99 -6.06
C LEU A 13 -25.95 19.45 -7.14
N LYS A 14 -25.17 20.33 -7.76
CA LYS A 14 -24.02 19.94 -8.59
C LYS A 14 -22.81 19.81 -7.66
N GLU A 15 -22.61 18.65 -7.06
CA GLU A 15 -21.44 18.42 -6.22
C GLU A 15 -20.25 17.97 -7.08
N GLU A 16 -19.15 18.73 -7.01
CA GLU A 16 -17.85 18.19 -7.37
C GLU A 16 -17.41 17.25 -6.24
N HIS A 17 -17.44 15.94 -6.51
CA HIS A 17 -17.08 14.94 -5.51
C HIS A 17 -15.58 14.99 -5.22
N VAL A 18 -15.20 15.64 -4.11
CA VAL A 18 -13.85 15.58 -3.57
C VAL A 18 -13.76 14.34 -2.68
N PRO A 19 -12.87 13.38 -3.00
CA PRO A 19 -12.76 12.16 -2.22
C PRO A 19 -12.16 12.46 -0.85
N GLN A 20 -12.71 11.84 0.18
CA GLN A 20 -12.29 12.02 1.57
C GLN A 20 -11.17 11.03 1.93
N ASN A 21 -11.28 9.76 1.59
CA ASN A 21 -10.36 8.68 2.01
C ASN A 21 -9.65 8.02 0.83
N LYS A 22 -9.15 8.85 -0.09
CA LYS A 22 -8.51 8.37 -1.30
C LYS A 22 -7.17 7.68 -1.02
N ILE A 23 -6.99 6.51 -1.62
CA ILE A 23 -5.74 5.75 -1.60
C ILE A 23 -5.23 5.58 -3.03
N THR A 24 -3.91 5.77 -3.22
CA THR A 24 -3.25 5.52 -4.50
C THR A 24 -2.27 4.36 -4.39
N VAL A 25 -2.28 3.47 -5.37
CA VAL A 25 -1.28 2.40 -5.54
C VAL A 25 -0.48 2.68 -6.81
N VAL A 26 0.84 2.86 -6.64
CA VAL A 26 1.77 3.07 -7.75
C VAL A 26 2.50 1.76 -8.05
N GLY A 27 2.19 1.19 -9.21
CA GLY A 27 2.67 -0.09 -9.72
C GLY A 27 1.59 -1.18 -9.63
N VAL A 28 1.03 -1.62 -10.75
CA VAL A 28 0.03 -2.71 -10.84
C VAL A 28 0.71 -4.08 -11.10
N GLY A 29 1.82 -4.32 -10.41
CA GLY A 29 2.43 -5.65 -10.32
C GLY A 29 1.61 -6.59 -9.42
N ALA A 30 2.06 -7.83 -9.26
CA ALA A 30 1.39 -8.80 -8.38
C ALA A 30 1.22 -8.28 -6.93
N VAL A 31 2.25 -7.63 -6.37
CA VAL A 31 2.20 -7.04 -5.02
C VAL A 31 1.25 -5.85 -4.97
N GLY A 32 1.24 -5.02 -6.02
CA GLY A 32 0.36 -3.86 -6.13
C GLY A 32 -1.11 -4.25 -6.18
N MET A 33 -1.45 -5.25 -7.00
CA MET A 33 -2.81 -5.78 -7.09
C MET A 33 -3.25 -6.50 -5.81
N ALA A 34 -2.36 -7.29 -5.19
CA ALA A 34 -2.63 -7.89 -3.87
C ALA A 34 -2.94 -6.83 -2.80
N CYS A 35 -2.25 -5.68 -2.85
CA CYS A 35 -2.53 -4.57 -1.96
C CYS A 35 -3.84 -3.85 -2.33
N ALA A 36 -4.09 -3.60 -3.61
CA ALA A 36 -5.34 -2.99 -4.08
C ALA A 36 -6.57 -3.80 -3.64
N ILE A 37 -6.58 -5.11 -3.89
CA ILE A 37 -7.71 -5.97 -3.50
C ILE A 37 -7.87 -6.04 -1.98
N SER A 38 -6.76 -6.13 -1.23
CA SER A 38 -6.80 -6.17 0.24
C SER A 38 -7.35 -4.87 0.85
N ILE A 39 -7.11 -3.73 0.20
CA ILE A 39 -7.62 -2.42 0.61
C ILE A 39 -9.11 -2.32 0.31
N LEU A 40 -9.54 -2.79 -0.87
CA LEU A 40 -10.94 -2.81 -1.29
C LEU A 40 -11.78 -3.73 -0.39
N MET A 41 -11.31 -4.94 -0.09
CA MET A 41 -12.02 -5.89 0.77
C MET A 41 -12.09 -5.46 2.25
N LYS A 42 -11.25 -4.50 2.67
CA LYS A 42 -11.25 -3.94 4.03
C LYS A 42 -12.01 -2.61 4.13
N ASP A 43 -12.66 -2.17 3.05
CA ASP A 43 -13.43 -0.92 2.99
C ASP A 43 -12.64 0.32 3.47
N LEU A 44 -11.34 0.37 3.17
CA LEU A 44 -10.45 1.43 3.68
C LEU A 44 -10.48 2.73 2.86
N ALA A 45 -11.02 2.69 1.64
CA ALA A 45 -11.00 3.80 0.70
C ALA A 45 -12.37 4.05 0.07
N ASP A 46 -12.69 5.32 -0.14
CA ASP A 46 -13.83 5.77 -0.96
C ASP A 46 -13.45 5.92 -2.44
N GLU A 47 -12.20 6.29 -2.72
CA GLU A 47 -11.61 6.33 -4.05
C GLU A 47 -10.27 5.59 -4.07
N LEU A 48 -10.13 4.63 -5.00
CA LEU A 48 -8.87 3.94 -5.26
C LEU A 48 -8.31 4.41 -6.61
N ALA A 49 -7.07 4.90 -6.61
CA ALA A 49 -6.35 5.29 -7.81
C ALA A 49 -5.18 4.33 -8.11
N LEU A 50 -5.08 3.84 -9.33
CA LEU A 50 -4.00 2.99 -9.80
C LEU A 50 -3.12 3.73 -10.82
N VAL A 51 -1.80 3.66 -10.66
CA VAL A 51 -0.85 4.27 -11.59
C VAL A 51 0.21 3.26 -12.00
N ASP A 52 0.44 3.13 -13.30
CA ASP A 52 1.52 2.34 -13.86
C ASP A 52 1.93 2.91 -15.23
N VAL A 53 3.10 2.50 -15.72
CA VAL A 53 3.60 2.86 -17.05
C VAL A 53 2.99 2.00 -18.16
N MET A 54 2.54 0.78 -17.83
CA MET A 54 1.93 -0.17 -18.76
C MET A 54 0.41 0.07 -18.87
N GLU A 55 0.00 0.88 -19.85
CA GLU A 55 -1.41 1.32 -20.01
C GLU A 55 -2.39 0.17 -20.23
N ASP A 56 -2.08 -0.79 -21.10
CA ASP A 56 -2.96 -1.92 -21.39
C ASP A 56 -3.23 -2.77 -20.15
N LYS A 57 -2.16 -3.07 -19.40
CA LYS A 57 -2.27 -3.82 -18.15
C LYS A 57 -3.04 -3.02 -17.10
N LEU A 58 -2.72 -1.74 -16.95
CA LEU A 58 -3.38 -0.84 -16.00
C LEU A 58 -4.88 -0.74 -16.24
N LYS A 59 -5.30 -0.68 -17.51
CA LYS A 59 -6.71 -0.65 -17.89
C LYS A 59 -7.39 -1.99 -17.64
N GLY A 60 -6.74 -3.10 -17.96
CA GLY A 60 -7.26 -4.45 -17.67
C GLY A 60 -7.54 -4.66 -16.19
N GLU A 61 -6.52 -4.42 -15.35
CA GLU A 61 -6.61 -4.59 -13.90
C GLU A 61 -7.67 -3.64 -13.27
N MET A 62 -7.80 -2.42 -13.78
CA MET A 62 -8.84 -1.49 -13.33
C MET A 62 -10.24 -2.02 -13.66
N MET A 63 -10.46 -2.49 -14.90
CA MET A 63 -11.78 -2.99 -15.33
C MET A 63 -12.19 -4.22 -14.52
N ASP A 64 -11.24 -5.11 -14.21
CA ASP A 64 -11.52 -6.29 -13.39
C ASP A 64 -11.98 -5.91 -11.97
N LEU A 65 -11.34 -4.92 -11.35
CA LEU A 65 -11.77 -4.39 -10.05
C LEU A 65 -13.12 -3.65 -10.14
N GLN A 66 -13.37 -2.92 -11.23
CA GLN A 66 -14.64 -2.23 -11.46
C GLN A 66 -15.78 -3.23 -11.67
N HIS A 67 -15.59 -4.34 -12.38
CA HIS A 67 -16.62 -5.38 -12.50
C HIS A 67 -16.94 -6.02 -11.14
N GLY A 68 -15.96 -6.06 -10.23
CA GLY A 68 -16.16 -6.48 -8.85
C GLY A 68 -16.84 -5.46 -7.94
N SER A 69 -17.16 -4.26 -8.41
CA SER A 69 -17.65 -3.16 -7.55
C SER A 69 -18.96 -3.48 -6.85
N LEU A 70 -19.77 -4.41 -7.37
CA LEU A 70 -20.99 -4.89 -6.71
C LEU A 70 -20.70 -5.52 -5.33
N PHE A 71 -19.52 -6.11 -5.15
CA PHE A 71 -19.12 -6.79 -3.92
C PHE A 71 -18.28 -5.89 -2.98
N LEU A 72 -18.01 -4.66 -3.40
CA LEU A 72 -17.11 -3.73 -2.72
C LEU A 72 -17.87 -2.49 -2.27
N ARG A 73 -17.34 -1.80 -1.25
CA ARG A 73 -17.93 -0.52 -0.78
C ARG A 73 -17.17 0.71 -1.26
N THR A 74 -16.19 0.53 -2.14
CA THR A 74 -15.44 1.62 -2.76
C THR A 74 -16.15 2.05 -4.06
N PRO A 75 -16.85 3.20 -4.09
CA PRO A 75 -17.68 3.62 -5.22
C PRO A 75 -16.87 4.01 -6.47
N LYS A 76 -15.59 4.36 -6.32
CA LYS A 76 -14.80 4.90 -7.42
C LYS A 76 -13.40 4.28 -7.49
N ILE A 77 -13.13 3.63 -8.62
CA ILE A 77 -11.83 3.06 -8.96
C ILE A 77 -11.38 3.71 -10.26
N VAL A 78 -10.25 4.42 -10.21
CA VAL A 78 -9.68 5.13 -11.36
C VAL A 78 -8.27 4.62 -11.63
N SER A 79 -7.87 4.65 -12.89
CA SER A 79 -6.49 4.37 -13.26
C SER A 79 -6.00 5.33 -14.33
N GLY A 80 -4.69 5.56 -14.36
CA GLY A 80 -4.06 6.39 -15.38
C GLY A 80 -2.56 6.40 -15.25
N LYS A 81 -1.89 6.62 -16.38
CA LYS A 81 -0.44 6.85 -16.41
C LYS A 81 -0.07 8.22 -15.87
N ASP A 82 -0.93 9.21 -16.12
CA ASP A 82 -0.78 10.55 -15.58
C ASP A 82 -1.13 10.60 -14.11
N TYR A 83 -0.22 11.17 -13.32
CA TYR A 83 -0.39 11.32 -11.88
C TYR A 83 -1.50 12.30 -11.50
N GLY A 84 -2.15 12.98 -12.46
CA GLY A 84 -3.37 13.76 -12.20
C GLY A 84 -4.48 12.93 -11.56
N VAL A 85 -4.55 11.62 -11.86
CA VAL A 85 -5.51 10.70 -11.21
C VAL A 85 -5.24 10.51 -9.73
N THR A 86 -4.04 10.86 -9.24
CA THR A 86 -3.61 10.71 -7.83
C THR A 86 -3.84 11.96 -6.99
N ALA A 87 -4.53 12.97 -7.51
CA ALA A 87 -4.82 14.19 -6.77
C ALA A 87 -5.65 13.91 -5.52
N ASN A 88 -5.31 14.61 -4.43
CA ASN A 88 -5.99 14.55 -3.12
C ASN A 88 -5.97 13.19 -2.42
N SER A 89 -4.93 12.39 -2.62
CA SER A 89 -4.75 11.13 -1.91
C SER A 89 -4.31 11.34 -0.45
N LYS A 90 -4.92 10.60 0.48
CA LYS A 90 -4.48 10.59 1.89
C LYS A 90 -3.29 9.65 2.10
N LEU A 91 -3.27 8.53 1.37
CA LEU A 91 -2.21 7.53 1.41
C LEU A 91 -1.78 7.18 -0.02
N VAL A 92 -0.47 7.19 -0.26
CA VAL A 92 0.10 6.74 -1.53
C VAL A 92 1.08 5.60 -1.24
N ILE A 93 0.78 4.44 -1.81
CA ILE A 93 1.54 3.20 -1.66
C ILE A 93 2.42 3.03 -2.90
N ILE A 94 3.73 2.97 -2.69
CA ILE A 94 4.71 2.91 -3.76
C ILE A 94 5.29 1.50 -3.84
N MET A 95 4.96 0.81 -4.94
CA MET A 95 5.44 -0.55 -5.24
C MET A 95 6.28 -0.61 -6.51
N ALA A 96 6.33 0.48 -7.27
CA ALA A 96 7.14 0.60 -8.49
C ALA A 96 8.52 1.21 -8.26
N GLY A 97 9.48 0.82 -9.12
CA GLY A 97 10.77 1.50 -9.23
C GLY A 97 11.91 0.88 -8.42
N ARG A 98 12.41 -0.28 -8.87
CA ARG A 98 13.65 -0.90 -8.33
C ARG A 98 14.89 0.00 -8.52
N LYS A 99 14.83 0.98 -9.43
CA LYS A 99 15.91 1.93 -9.72
C LYS A 99 15.58 3.29 -9.12
N VAL A 100 16.54 3.88 -8.41
CA VAL A 100 16.43 5.20 -7.76
C VAL A 100 15.96 6.29 -8.73
N ASN A 101 16.40 6.27 -9.99
CA ASN A 101 16.01 7.28 -10.98
C ASN A 101 14.50 7.29 -11.26
N ILE A 102 13.89 6.11 -11.35
CA ILE A 102 12.44 5.96 -11.53
C ILE A 102 11.72 6.47 -10.27
N PHE A 103 12.27 6.15 -9.11
CA PHE A 103 11.74 6.55 -7.83
C PHE A 103 11.71 8.08 -7.66
N LYS A 104 12.74 8.81 -8.14
CA LYS A 104 12.73 10.28 -8.16
C LYS A 104 11.55 10.83 -8.94
N PHE A 105 11.30 10.29 -10.14
CA PHE A 105 10.18 10.71 -10.99
C PHE A 105 8.83 10.44 -10.34
N ILE A 106 8.64 9.24 -9.74
CA ILE A 106 7.41 8.88 -9.04
C ILE A 106 7.13 9.86 -7.89
N ILE A 107 8.09 10.04 -7.00
CA ILE A 107 7.91 10.86 -5.78
C ILE A 107 7.58 12.31 -6.13
N LEU A 108 8.30 12.92 -7.08
CA LEU A 108 8.08 14.32 -7.46
C LEU A 108 6.67 14.52 -8.03
N ASN A 109 6.19 13.60 -8.86
CA ASN A 109 4.83 13.68 -9.39
C ASN A 109 3.78 13.45 -8.30
N VAL A 110 3.97 12.47 -7.41
CA VAL A 110 3.05 12.22 -6.30
C VAL A 110 2.92 13.44 -5.39
N VAL A 111 4.05 14.06 -5.01
CA VAL A 111 4.07 15.23 -4.13
C VAL A 111 3.40 16.44 -4.79
N LYS A 112 3.52 16.58 -6.12
CA LYS A 112 2.86 17.65 -6.90
C LYS A 112 1.34 17.58 -6.80
N TYR A 113 0.75 16.39 -6.90
CA TYR A 113 -0.72 16.23 -6.89
C TYR A 113 -1.30 15.96 -5.49
N SER A 114 -0.47 15.48 -4.56
CA SER A 114 -0.89 15.10 -3.21
C SER A 114 0.11 15.59 -2.14
N PRO A 115 0.20 16.91 -1.90
CA PRO A 115 1.19 17.49 -0.97
C PRO A 115 0.95 17.13 0.50
N HIS A 116 -0.27 16.68 0.86
CA HIS A 116 -0.66 16.32 2.22
C HIS A 116 -0.71 14.82 2.49
N CYS A 117 -0.34 13.98 1.51
CA CYS A 117 -0.42 12.53 1.68
C CYS A 117 0.62 11.97 2.66
N LYS A 118 0.37 10.74 3.11
CA LYS A 118 1.37 9.84 3.67
C LYS A 118 1.90 8.92 2.58
N LEU A 119 3.20 8.72 2.55
CA LEU A 119 3.88 7.80 1.65
C LEU A 119 4.14 6.48 2.38
N LEU A 120 3.67 5.37 1.80
CA LEU A 120 4.01 4.02 2.21
C LEU A 120 4.88 3.36 1.15
N VAL A 121 6.16 3.18 1.45
CA VAL A 121 7.12 2.57 0.53
C VAL A 121 7.17 1.06 0.77
N VAL A 122 6.94 0.29 -0.29
CA VAL A 122 7.00 -1.18 -0.26
C VAL A 122 8.02 -1.72 -1.27
N SER A 123 8.45 -0.90 -2.23
CA SER A 123 9.53 -1.26 -3.15
C SER A 123 10.83 -1.59 -2.41
N ASN A 124 11.51 -2.65 -2.86
CA ASN A 124 12.79 -3.09 -2.31
C ASN A 124 14.00 -2.44 -3.01
N PRO A 125 15.09 -2.13 -2.28
CA PRO A 125 15.27 -2.30 -0.83
C PRO A 125 14.51 -1.22 -0.03
N VAL A 126 13.58 -1.65 0.82
CA VAL A 126 12.56 -0.75 1.40
C VAL A 126 13.13 0.28 2.35
N ASP A 127 14.13 -0.06 3.16
CA ASP A 127 14.71 0.86 4.14
C ASP A 127 15.44 2.02 3.46
N ILE A 128 16.24 1.71 2.43
CA ILE A 128 16.97 2.69 1.62
C ILE A 128 16.00 3.53 0.79
N LEU A 129 15.01 2.90 0.14
CA LEU A 129 14.05 3.63 -0.68
C LEU A 129 13.12 4.52 0.16
N THR A 130 12.84 4.15 1.41
CA THR A 130 12.10 5.00 2.35
C THR A 130 12.91 6.26 2.69
N TYR A 131 14.22 6.11 2.93
CA TYR A 131 15.10 7.26 3.13
C TYR A 131 15.18 8.17 1.90
N VAL A 132 15.30 7.57 0.71
CA VAL A 132 15.30 8.31 -0.56
C VAL A 132 13.96 9.03 -0.78
N ALA A 133 12.82 8.38 -0.50
CA ALA A 133 11.50 8.99 -0.56
C ALA A 133 11.42 10.22 0.33
N TRP A 134 11.93 10.10 1.57
CA TRP A 134 11.95 11.19 2.53
C TRP A 134 12.78 12.38 2.04
N LYS A 135 13.98 12.13 1.51
CA LYS A 135 14.86 13.19 1.00
C LYS A 135 14.30 13.90 -0.22
N ILE A 136 13.66 13.18 -1.14
CA ILE A 136 13.12 13.76 -2.39
C ILE A 136 11.79 14.46 -2.16
N SER A 137 10.91 13.87 -1.34
CA SER A 137 9.57 14.43 -1.10
C SER A 137 9.60 15.73 -0.30
N GLY A 138 10.63 15.94 0.53
CA GLY A 138 10.67 17.05 1.47
C GLY A 138 9.63 16.95 2.60
N PHE A 139 8.98 15.79 2.73
CA PHE A 139 7.97 15.59 3.77
C PHE A 139 8.61 15.45 5.15
N PRO A 140 7.87 15.79 6.22
CA PRO A 140 8.30 15.46 7.56
C PRO A 140 8.33 13.93 7.74
N LYS A 141 9.28 13.44 8.54
CA LYS A 141 9.55 12.01 8.75
C LYS A 141 8.33 11.17 9.15
N ASN A 142 7.34 11.78 9.82
CA ASN A 142 6.10 11.12 10.24
C ASN A 142 5.15 10.79 9.06
N ARG A 143 5.40 11.33 7.87
CA ARG A 143 4.59 11.08 6.65
C ARG A 143 5.26 10.13 5.68
N VAL A 144 6.47 9.65 5.94
CA VAL A 144 7.18 8.72 5.06
C VAL A 144 7.48 7.45 5.83
N ILE A 145 6.79 6.38 5.46
CA ILE A 145 6.78 5.11 6.19
C ILE A 145 7.20 4.01 5.22
N GLY A 146 8.16 3.18 5.61
CA GLY A 146 8.48 1.94 4.90
C GLY A 146 7.64 0.79 5.46
N SER A 147 7.30 -0.20 4.63
CA SER A 147 6.67 -1.43 5.13
C SER A 147 7.60 -2.19 6.07
N GLY A 148 8.92 -2.11 5.83
CA GLY A 148 9.98 -2.67 6.67
C GLY A 148 9.71 -4.13 7.08
N CYS A 149 10.03 -4.46 8.33
CA CYS A 149 9.90 -5.80 8.89
C CYS A 149 8.49 -6.17 9.38
N ASN A 150 7.44 -5.46 8.95
CA ASN A 150 6.07 -5.81 9.32
C ASN A 150 5.69 -7.21 8.78
N LEU A 151 6.08 -7.51 7.54
CA LEU A 151 5.86 -8.83 6.94
C LEU A 151 6.73 -9.91 7.60
N ASP A 152 7.98 -9.60 7.95
CA ASP A 152 8.87 -10.56 8.61
C ASP A 152 8.41 -10.89 10.02
N SER A 153 7.90 -9.90 10.75
CA SER A 153 7.27 -10.13 12.06
C SER A 153 6.02 -11.00 11.93
N ALA A 154 5.17 -10.78 10.92
CA ALA A 154 4.01 -11.63 10.67
C ALA A 154 4.41 -13.07 10.30
N ARG A 155 5.46 -13.25 9.48
CA ARG A 155 6.04 -14.57 9.18
C ARG A 155 6.58 -15.24 10.43
N PHE A 156 7.24 -14.49 11.30
CA PHE A 156 7.77 -14.99 12.56
C PHE A 156 6.65 -15.44 13.51
N HIS A 157 5.57 -14.67 13.63
CA HIS A 157 4.37 -15.07 14.39
C HIS A 157 3.74 -16.35 13.83
N TYR A 158 3.65 -16.47 12.50
CA TYR A 158 3.11 -17.66 11.84
C TYR A 158 3.92 -18.92 12.18
N LEU A 159 5.25 -18.88 11.99
CA LEU A 159 6.13 -20.02 12.28
C LEU A 159 6.16 -20.36 13.78
N MET A 160 6.05 -19.36 14.65
CA MET A 160 5.92 -19.57 16.09
C MET A 160 4.60 -20.27 16.43
N GLY A 161 3.50 -19.80 15.85
CA GLY A 161 2.17 -20.39 16.05
C GLY A 161 2.07 -21.82 15.57
N GLU A 162 2.65 -22.13 14.41
CA GLU A 162 2.71 -23.50 13.86
C GLU A 162 3.45 -24.45 14.81
N ARG A 163 4.60 -24.02 15.36
CA ARG A 163 5.39 -24.84 16.30
C ARG A 163 4.73 -25.02 17.67
N LEU A 164 3.99 -24.01 18.13
CA LEU A 164 3.34 -24.03 19.46
C LEU A 164 1.90 -24.56 19.42
N GLY A 165 1.32 -24.74 18.23
CA GLY A 165 -0.09 -25.09 18.08
C GLY A 165 -1.03 -23.96 18.52
N VAL A 166 -0.60 -22.70 18.42
CA VAL A 166 -1.35 -21.51 18.86
C VAL A 166 -1.57 -20.57 17.68
N HIS A 167 -2.70 -19.87 17.67
CA HIS A 167 -2.99 -18.89 16.63
C HIS A 167 -1.94 -17.76 16.60
N PRO A 168 -1.43 -17.31 15.43
CA PRO A 168 -0.37 -16.30 15.33
C PRO A 168 -0.66 -14.98 16.04
N LEU A 169 -1.95 -14.58 16.15
CA LEU A 169 -2.36 -13.38 16.90
C LEU A 169 -1.99 -13.44 18.40
N SER A 170 -1.88 -14.63 18.96
CA SER A 170 -1.47 -14.85 20.36
C SER A 170 0.04 -15.09 20.50
N CYS A 171 0.78 -15.12 19.38
CA CYS A 171 2.23 -15.26 19.37
C CYS A 171 2.87 -13.88 19.29
N HIS A 172 3.67 -13.52 20.29
CA HIS A 172 4.29 -12.20 20.36
C HIS A 172 5.80 -12.26 20.16
N GLY A 173 6.27 -11.73 19.04
CA GLY A 173 7.68 -11.56 18.71
C GLY A 173 7.89 -10.43 17.70
N TRP A 174 9.09 -9.89 17.61
CA TRP A 174 9.35 -8.75 16.72
C TRP A 174 10.59 -9.04 15.90
N ILE A 175 10.50 -8.86 14.59
CA ILE A 175 11.66 -8.78 13.72
C ILE A 175 11.94 -7.29 13.49
N LEU A 176 13.13 -6.84 13.85
CA LEU A 176 13.57 -5.45 13.78
C LEU A 176 14.80 -5.32 12.88
N GLY A 177 15.18 -4.09 12.52
CA GLY A 177 16.35 -3.82 11.69
C GLY A 177 16.01 -3.73 10.22
N GLU A 178 16.91 -4.23 9.37
CA GLU A 178 16.73 -4.24 7.91
C GLU A 178 15.68 -5.27 7.49
N HIS A 179 14.84 -4.92 6.52
CA HIS A 179 14.02 -5.90 5.81
C HIS A 179 14.90 -6.73 4.87
N GLY A 180 15.39 -7.87 5.36
CA GLY A 180 16.24 -8.77 4.60
C GLY A 180 17.12 -9.65 5.50
N ASP A 181 18.30 -10.00 4.97
CA ASP A 181 19.22 -10.97 5.58
C ASP A 181 19.77 -10.48 6.93
N SER A 182 19.89 -9.17 7.13
CA SER A 182 20.40 -8.56 8.38
C SER A 182 19.30 -8.32 9.43
N SER A 183 18.12 -8.92 9.27
CA SER A 183 17.01 -8.74 10.21
C SER A 183 17.30 -9.37 11.58
N VAL A 184 16.85 -8.71 12.64
CA VAL A 184 17.13 -9.10 14.03
C VAL A 184 15.85 -9.57 14.70
N ALA A 185 15.80 -10.85 15.05
CA ALA A 185 14.69 -11.42 15.80
C ALA A 185 14.81 -11.09 17.30
N ARG A 186 13.75 -10.50 17.86
CA ARG A 186 13.61 -10.24 19.29
C ARG A 186 12.28 -10.78 19.79
N THR A 187 12.33 -11.83 20.59
CA THR A 187 11.18 -12.30 21.36
C THR A 187 11.10 -11.54 22.68
N ARG A 188 9.89 -11.43 23.25
CA ARG A 188 9.69 -10.81 24.58
C ARG A 188 10.29 -11.67 25.72
N CYS A 189 10.77 -12.88 25.43
CA CYS A 189 11.15 -13.84 26.45
C CYS A 189 12.50 -13.50 27.07
N GLY A 190 12.45 -12.76 28.18
CA GLY A 190 13.49 -12.66 29.21
C GLY A 190 13.35 -13.72 30.31
N GLU A 191 12.64 -14.83 30.09
CA GLU A 191 12.53 -15.90 31.09
C GLU A 191 12.93 -17.27 30.51
N SER A 192 13.92 -17.85 31.18
CA SER A 192 14.58 -19.13 30.94
C SER A 192 15.55 -19.18 29.74
N LYS A 193 16.84 -19.20 30.11
CA LYS A 193 17.94 -19.74 29.32
C LYS A 193 17.65 -21.21 28.96
N LYS A 194 16.81 -21.46 27.96
CA LYS A 194 16.77 -22.76 27.27
C LYS A 194 16.64 -22.52 25.78
N SER A 195 17.81 -22.42 25.14
CA SER A 195 18.06 -22.85 23.76
C SER A 195 16.90 -22.64 22.76
N CYS A 196 16.42 -21.40 22.60
CA CYS A 196 15.67 -21.04 21.41
C CYS A 196 16.66 -20.57 20.34
N SER A 197 17.51 -21.48 19.89
CA SER A 197 18.28 -21.35 18.64
C SER A 197 17.31 -21.48 17.47
N PHE A 198 16.49 -20.45 17.26
CA PHE A 198 15.74 -20.32 16.02
C PHE A 198 16.76 -19.99 14.91
N LYS A 199 17.21 -21.03 14.18
CA LYS A 199 17.70 -20.83 12.82
C LYS A 199 16.53 -20.30 12.00
N VAL A 200 16.45 -18.98 11.90
CA VAL A 200 15.54 -18.26 11.02
C VAL A 200 16.24 -18.25 9.66
N PHE A 201 15.68 -18.97 8.69
CA PHE A 201 16.23 -19.26 7.36
C PHE A 201 17.29 -20.38 7.31
N GLY A 202 16.82 -21.57 6.93
CA GLY A 202 17.57 -22.66 6.33
C GLY A 202 16.76 -23.21 5.17
#